data_AF-A0A2E2RK90-F1
#
_entry.id   AF-A0A2E2RK90-F1
#
_cell.length_a   1.000
_cell.length_b   1.000
_cell.length_c   1.000
_cell.angle_alpha   90.00
_cell.angle_beta   90.00
_cell.angle_gamma   90.00
#
_symmetry.space_group_name_H-M   'P 1'
#
loop_
_entity.id
_entity.type
_entity.pdbx_description
1 polymer ?
#
loop_
_entity_poly.entity_id
_entity_poly.type
_entity_poly.pdbx_seq_one_letter_code
_entity_poly.pdbx_strand_id
1 'polypeptide(L)' 'MIIKTPIPFPRKRKSPRMTPELAARIKALLDYGLSQQDIATITGVNQGRVSEVNTGMRFPGIEPSQGELFN' A
#
# COMPACT_ATOMS: atom_id res chain seq x y z
N MET A 1 12.68 11.08 -44.68
CA MET A 1 13.27 10.43 -43.49
C MET A 1 12.32 10.66 -42.33
N ILE A 2 11.56 9.65 -41.90
CA ILE A 2 10.60 9.80 -40.79
C ILE A 2 11.37 9.60 -39.50
N ILE A 3 11.59 10.69 -38.76
CA ILE A 3 12.24 10.66 -37.45
C ILE A 3 11.23 10.03 -36.49
N LYS A 4 11.41 8.76 -36.13
CA LYS A 4 10.63 8.12 -35.06
C LYS A 4 11.09 8.75 -33.75
N THR A 5 10.34 9.72 -33.23
CA THR A 5 10.54 10.23 -31.88
C THR A 5 10.47 9.04 -30.90
N PRO A 6 11.49 8.82 -30.05
CA PRO A 6 11.43 7.76 -29.06
C PRO A 6 10.27 8.05 -28.11
N ILE A 7 9.36 7.08 -27.98
CA ILE A 7 8.24 7.16 -27.03
C ILE A 7 8.86 7.26 -25.63
N PRO A 8 8.65 8.35 -24.87
CA PRO A 8 9.23 8.46 -23.54
C PRO A 8 8.68 7.32 -22.69
N PHE A 9 9.56 6.53 -22.08
CA PHE A 9 9.13 5.50 -21.12
C PHE A 9 8.27 6.15 -20.03
N PRO A 10 7.08 5.61 -19.75
CA PRO A 10 6.20 6.19 -18.74
C PRO A 10 6.92 6.22 -17.40
N ARG A 11 6.86 7.38 -16.72
CA ARG A 11 7.47 7.53 -15.40
C ARG A 11 6.88 6.48 -14.45
N LYS A 12 7.76 5.73 -13.77
CA LYS A 12 7.37 4.72 -12.79
C LYS A 12 6.47 5.36 -11.73
N ARG A 13 5.24 4.86 -11.57
CA ARG A 13 4.31 5.33 -10.52
C ARG A 13 4.98 5.08 -9.16
N LYS A 14 4.99 6.11 -8.30
CA LYS A 14 5.52 5.98 -6.95
C LYS A 14 4.39 5.49 -6.04
N SER A 15 4.63 4.44 -5.26
CA SER A 15 3.71 4.05 -4.20
C SER A 15 3.61 5.18 -3.17
N PRO A 16 2.46 5.35 -2.49
CA PRO A 16 2.35 6.23 -1.34
C PRO A 16 3.49 5.99 -0.34
N ARG A 17 3.89 7.06 0.35
CA ARG A 17 4.82 6.93 1.47
C ARG A 17 4.11 6.18 2.58
N MET A 18 4.72 5.13 3.10
CA MET A 18 4.19 4.44 4.27
C MET A 18 4.36 5.30 5.51
N THR A 19 3.25 5.54 6.21
CA THR A 19 3.19 6.24 7.50
C THR A 19 2.63 5.30 8.58
N PRO A 20 2.83 5.61 9.88
CA PRO A 20 2.22 4.83 10.96
C PRO A 20 0.71 4.72 10.84
N GLU A 21 0.02 5.80 10.48
CA GLU A 21 -1.44 5.82 10.35
C GLU A 21 -1.92 4.88 9.25
N LEU A 22 -1.19 4.84 8.12
CA LEU A 22 -1.47 3.92 7.04
C LEU A 22 -1.20 2.46 7.43
N ALA A 23 -0.14 2.20 8.22
CA ALA A 23 0.14 0.87 8.73
C ALA A 23 -0.90 0.40 9.74
N ALA A 24 -1.37 1.27 10.63
CA ALA A 24 -2.47 1.00 11.57
C ALA A 24 -3.78 0.71 10.82
N ARG A 25 -4.07 1.45 9.74
CA ARG A 25 -5.21 1.17 8.86
C ARG A 25 -5.06 -0.20 8.17
N ILE A 26 -3.89 -0.52 7.64
CA ILE A 26 -3.60 -1.83 7.04
C ILE A 26 -3.83 -2.95 8.06
N LYS A 27 -3.35 -2.79 9.31
CA LYS A 27 -3.59 -3.76 10.39
C LYS A 27 -5.07 -3.96 10.66
N ALA A 28 -5.85 -2.88 10.75
CA ALA A 28 -7.29 -2.99 10.96
C ALA A 28 -8.02 -3.68 9.79
N LEU A 29 -7.58 -3.46 8.54
CA LEU A 29 -8.15 -4.16 7.38
C LEU A 29 -7.76 -5.65 7.33
N LEU A 30 -6.55 -5.99 7.79
CA LEU A 30 -6.11 -7.38 7.95
C LEU A 30 -6.96 -8.09 9.03
N ASP A 31 -7.20 -7.43 10.15
CA ASP A 31 -8.03 -7.95 11.25
C ASP A 31 -9.51 -8.07 10.84
N TYR A 32 -10.00 -7.17 9.98
CA TYR A 32 -11.30 -7.29 9.35
C TYR A 32 -11.41 -8.50 8.39
N GLY A 33 -10.29 -9.11 8.02
CA GLY A 33 -10.23 -10.32 7.19
C GLY A 33 -10.09 -10.06 5.69
N LEU A 34 -9.72 -8.85 5.26
CA LEU A 34 -9.45 -8.59 3.85
C LEU A 34 -8.15 -9.26 3.39
N SER A 35 -8.13 -9.66 2.12
CA SER A 35 -6.91 -10.16 1.50
C SER A 35 -5.87 -9.04 1.35
N GLN A 36 -4.58 -9.38 1.38
CA GLN A 36 -3.52 -8.40 1.17
C GLN A 36 -3.61 -7.70 -0.20
N GLN A 37 -4.19 -8.36 -1.20
CA GLN A 37 -4.40 -7.82 -2.54
C GLN A 37 -5.51 -6.76 -2.54
N ASP A 38 -6.62 -7.02 -1.84
CA ASP A 38 -7.70 -6.04 -1.71
C ASP A 38 -7.20 -4.82 -0.92
N ILE A 39 -6.47 -5.04 0.17
CA ILE A 39 -5.87 -3.97 0.97
C ILE A 39 -4.91 -3.12 0.13
N ALA A 40 -4.06 -3.74 -0.69
CA ALA A 40 -3.17 -3.04 -1.61
C ALA A 40 -3.95 -2.14 -2.60
N THR A 41 -5.09 -2.63 -3.08
CA THR A 41 -5.97 -1.89 -3.99
C THR A 41 -6.62 -0.70 -3.27
N ILE A 42 -7.18 -0.92 -2.08
CA ILE A 42 -7.86 0.11 -1.28
C ILE A 42 -6.89 1.21 -0.86
N THR A 43 -5.69 0.84 -0.39
CA THR A 43 -4.72 1.78 0.16
C THR A 43 -3.77 2.37 -0.89
N GLY A 44 -3.77 1.82 -2.10
CA GLY A 44 -2.86 2.20 -3.18
C GLY A 44 -1.39 1.83 -2.92
N VAL A 45 -1.11 1.05 -1.88
CA VAL A 45 0.25 0.56 -1.57
C VAL A 45 0.53 -0.74 -2.30
N ASN A 46 1.80 -1.05 -2.52
CA ASN A 46 2.17 -2.34 -3.10
C ASN A 46 1.84 -3.48 -2.11
N GLN A 47 1.37 -4.62 -2.61
CA GLN A 47 1.04 -5.79 -1.79
C GLN A 47 2.21 -6.27 -0.91
N GLY A 48 3.46 -6.14 -1.39
CA GLY A 48 4.64 -6.39 -0.55
C GLY A 48 4.72 -5.51 0.70
N ARG A 49 4.26 -4.24 0.64
CA ARG A 49 4.19 -3.34 1.81
C ARG A 49 3.11 -3.77 2.79
N VAL A 50 2.00 -4.30 2.29
CA VAL A 50 0.96 -4.90 3.13
C VAL A 50 1.52 -6.12 3.88
N SER A 51 2.27 -6.98 3.18
CA SER A 51 2.94 -8.13 3.78
C SER A 51 3.95 -7.72 4.85
N GLU A 52 4.78 -6.70 4.59
CA GLU A 52 5.75 -6.16 5.56
C GLU A 52 5.05 -5.68 6.86
N VAL A 53 3.86 -5.07 6.76
CA VAL A 53 3.07 -4.66 7.93
C VAL A 53 2.44 -5.87 8.62
N ASN A 54 1.92 -6.83 7.83
CA ASN A 54 1.30 -8.04 8.36
C ASN A 54 2.29 -8.85 9.22
N THR A 55 3.49 -9.08 8.70
CA THR A 55 4.55 -9.84 9.37
C THR A 55 5.26 -9.06 10.48
N GLY A 56 4.97 -7.77 10.63
CA GLY A 56 5.64 -6.89 11.59
C GLY A 56 7.06 -6.48 11.20
N MET A 57 7.53 -6.83 10.00
CA MET A 57 8.80 -6.32 9.47
C MET A 57 8.81 -4.79 9.34
N ARG A 58 7.63 -4.20 9.19
CA ARG A 58 7.45 -2.75 9.11
C ARG A 58 6.39 -2.27 10.08
N PHE A 59 6.72 -1.23 10.84
CA PHE A 59 5.92 -0.73 11.97
C PHE A 59 5.59 -1.84 12.97
N PRO A 60 6.62 -2.47 13.59
CA PRO A 60 6.40 -3.51 14.58
C PRO A 60 5.62 -2.96 15.78
N GLY A 61 4.65 -3.75 16.27
CA GLY A 61 3.84 -3.38 17.44
C GLY A 61 2.86 -2.23 17.20
N ILE A 62 2.57 -1.88 15.94
CA ILE A 62 1.52 -0.90 15.67
C ILE A 62 0.14 -1.52 15.86
N GLU A 63 -0.68 -0.84 16.66
CA GLU A 63 -2.05 -1.27 16.93
C GLU A 63 -2.95 -0.98 15.71
N PRO A 64 -3.97 -1.82 15.46
CA PRO A 64 -4.99 -1.55 14.45
C PRO A 64 -5.71 -0.23 14.71
N SER A 65 -5.96 0.54 13.65
CA SER A 65 -6.77 1.76 13.74
C SER A 65 -8.19 1.43 14.24
N GLN A 66 -8.68 2.18 15.22
CA GLN A 66 -10.00 1.99 15.86
C GLN A 66 -11.11 2.84 15.21
N GLY A 67 -10.81 3.58 14.13
CA GLY A 67 -11.72 4.50 13.44
C GLY A 67 -12.28 3.98 12.11
N GLU A 68 -12.85 4.87 11.28
CA GLU A 68 -13.42 4.49 9.98
C GLU A 68 -12.36 3.90 9.03
N LEU A 69 -12.56 2.64 8.62
CA LEU A 69 -11.61 1.86 7.83
C LEU A 69 -11.58 2.23 6.33
N PHE A 70 -12.66 2.84 5.84
CA PHE A 70 -12.93 3.01 4.41
C PHE A 70 -12.92 4.46 3.91
N ASN A 71 -12.58 5.43 4.76
CA ASN A 71 -12.44 6.84 4.35
C ASN A 71 -11.15 7.14 3.56
#